data_AF-A0A6P0NMN1-F1
#
_entry.id   AF-A0A6P0NMN1-F1
#
_cell.length_a   1.000
_cell.length_b   1.000
_cell.length_c   1.000
_cell.angle_alpha   90.00
_cell.angle_beta   90.00
_cell.angle_gamma   90.00
#
_symmetry.space_group_name_H-M   'P 1'
#
loop_
_entity.id
_entity.type
_entity.pdbx_description
1 polymer ?
#
loop_
_entity_poly.entity_id
_entity_poly.type
_entity_poly.pdbx_seq_one_letter_code
_entity_poly.pdbx_strand_id
1 'polypeptide(L)' 'MNNLKYEAQFAVCIKNKDYPASLELHKIYVALTDEEVTRDGDLRIVDES' A
#
# COMPACT_ATOMS: atom_id res chain seq x y z
N MET A 1 27.82 -4.94 0.65
CA MET A 1 26.82 -3.85 0.70
C MET A 1 25.63 -4.33 -0.09
N ASN A 2 24.57 -4.76 0.60
CA ASN A 2 23.38 -5.29 -0.05
C ASN A 2 22.68 -4.13 -0.75
N ASN A 3 22.63 -4.21 -2.08
CA ASN A 3 21.94 -3.26 -2.93
C ASN A 3 20.43 -3.52 -2.75
N LEU A 4 19.86 -3.02 -1.65
CA LEU A 4 18.43 -3.02 -1.40
C LEU A 4 17.78 -2.09 -2.43
N LYS A 5 17.59 -2.60 -3.65
CA LYS A 5 16.66 -2.01 -4.61
C LYS A 5 15.26 -2.23 -4.03
N TYR A 6 14.82 -1.32 -3.18
CA TYR A 6 13.39 -1.16 -2.92
C TYR A 6 12.77 -0.66 -4.22
N GLU A 7 12.32 -1.57 -5.09
CA GLU A 7 11.46 -1.15 -6.20
C GLU A 7 10.20 -0.57 -5.57
N ALA A 8 9.99 0.73 -5.76
CA ALA A 8 8.82 1.40 -5.23
C ALA A 8 7.58 0.80 -5.88
N GLN A 9 6.73 0.19 -5.05
CA GLN A 9 5.44 -0.33 -5.47
C GLN A 9 4.37 0.72 -5.19
N PHE A 10 3.35 0.74 -6.04
CA PHE A 10 2.25 1.68 -5.93
C PHE A 10 0.91 0.95 -5.99
N ALA A 11 -0.05 1.45 -5.23
CA ALA A 11 -1.41 0.96 -5.21
C ALA A 11 -2.40 2.09 -5.52
N VAL A 12 -3.53 1.74 -6.15
CA VAL A 12 -4.65 2.65 -6.37
C VAL A 12 -5.89 2.05 -5.75
N CYS A 13 -6.60 2.86 -4.96
CA CYS A 13 -7.90 2.46 -4.44
C CYS A 13 -8.97 2.58 -5.53
N ILE A 14 -9.46 1.44 -6.02
CA ILE A 14 -10.55 1.37 -7.01
C ILE A 14 -11.95 1.25 -6.38
N LYS A 15 -12.01 0.89 -5.09
CA LYS A 15 -13.25 0.72 -4.32
C LYS A 15 -12.93 0.77 -2.82
N ASN A 16 -13.67 1.59 -2.07
CA ASN A 16 -13.48 1.82 -0.63
C ASN A 16 -14.80 1.75 0.16
N LYS A 17 -15.80 1.00 -0.32
CA LYS A 17 -17.17 1.01 0.25
C LYS A 17 -17.21 0.78 1.76
N ASP A 18 -16.32 -0.07 2.27
CA ASP A 18 -16.26 -0.43 3.69
C ASP A 18 -15.34 0.48 4.52
N TYR A 19 -14.49 1.28 3.86
CA TYR A 19 -13.49 2.16 4.48
C TYR A 19 -13.38 3.53 3.79
N PRO A 20 -14.49 4.29 3.63
CA PRO A 20 -14.50 5.52 2.84
C PRO A 20 -13.71 6.67 3.46
N ALA A 21 -13.46 6.64 4.76
CA ALA A 21 -12.68 7.65 5.47
C ALA A 21 -11.17 7.34 5.51
N SER A 22 -10.77 6.09 5.22
CA SER A 22 -9.38 5.64 5.32
C SER A 22 -8.67 5.56 3.98
N LEU A 23 -9.42 5.40 2.88
CA LEU A 23 -8.87 5.36 1.53
C LEU A 23 -9.65 6.30 0.62
N GLU A 24 -8.94 7.14 -0.12
CA GLU A 24 -9.52 8.00 -1.15
C GLU A 24 -9.54 7.28 -2.49
N LEU A 25 -10.68 7.30 -3.19
CA LEU A 25 -10.80 6.69 -4.50
C LEU A 25 -9.85 7.35 -5.50
N HIS A 26 -9.16 6.52 -6.28
CA HIS A 26 -8.22 6.92 -7.33
C HIS A 26 -6.96 7.68 -6.83
N LYS A 27 -6.74 7.76 -5.52
CA LYS A 27 -5.48 8.20 -4.94
C LYS A 27 -4.40 7.13 -5.13
N ILE A 28 -3.18 7.57 -5.40
CA ILE A 28 -1.99 6.72 -5.53
C ILE A 28 -1.31 6.64 -4.18
N TYR A 29 -1.04 5.42 -3.73
CA TYR A 29 -0.39 5.12 -2.46
C TYR A 29 0.95 4.44 -2.68
N VAL A 30 1.93 4.75 -1.84
CA VAL A 30 3.20 4.01 -1.80
C VAL A 30 2.99 2.72 -1.02
N ALA A 31 3.25 1.59 -1.66
CA ALA A 31 3.18 0.26 -1.05
C ALA A 31 4.55 -0.16 -0.54
N LEU A 32 4.57 -0.68 0.69
CA LEU A 32 5.75 -1.20 1.36
C LEU A 32 5.74 -2.72 1.32
N THR A 33 6.90 -3.30 1.00
CA THR A 33 7.10 -4.74 1.14
C THR A 33 7.20 -5.08 2.63
N ASP A 34 6.27 -5.89 3.10
CA ASP A 34 6.18 -6.29 4.51
C ASP A 34 5.84 -7.78 4.55
N GLU A 35 6.87 -8.61 4.80
CA GLU A 35 6.81 -10.07 4.67
C GLU A 35 5.84 -10.73 5.66
N GLU A 36 5.51 -10.05 6.77
CA GLU A 36 4.59 -10.59 7.77
C GLU A 36 3.14 -10.46 7.29
N VAL A 37 2.74 -9.28 6.85
CA VAL A 37 1.35 -9.02 6.40
C VAL A 37 1.07 -9.58 4.99
N THR A 38 2.11 -9.70 4.15
CA THR A 38 1.96 -10.27 2.80
C THR A 38 1.48 -11.73 2.83
N ARG A 39 1.79 -12.48 3.91
CA ARG A 39 1.34 -13.87 4.08
C ARG A 39 -0.17 -14.00 4.21
N ASP A 40 -0.79 -12.98 4.77
CA ASP A 40 -2.24 -12.92 4.98
C ASP A 40 -2.96 -12.26 3.78
N GLY A 41 -2.20 -11.86 2.75
CA GLY A 41 -2.72 -11.15 1.57
C GLY A 41 -2.94 -9.66 1.80
N ASP A 42 -2.48 -9.14 2.93
CA ASP A 42 -2.58 -7.73 3.29
C ASP A 42 -1.48 -6.90 2.63
N LEU A 43 -1.77 -5.61 2.45
CA LEU A 43 -0.87 -4.63 1.86
C LEU A 43 -0.65 -3.47 2.82
N ARG A 44 0.62 -3.13 3.07
CA ARG A 44 0.98 -1.94 3.85
C ARG A 44 1.21 -0.76 2.91
N ILE A 45 0.47 0.32 3.15
CA ILE A 45 0.60 1.56 2.40
C ILE A 45 0.89 2.74 3.33
N VAL A 46 1.51 3.80 2.80
CA VAL A 46 1.68 5.08 3.49
C VAL A 46 0.64 6.06 2.98
N ASP A 47 -0.08 6.70 3.91
CA ASP A 47 -0.95 7.84 3.64
C ASP A 47 -0.54 9.03 4.52
N GLU A 48 -0.48 10.22 3.92
CA GLU A 48 -0.13 11.49 4.59
C GLU A 48 -1.37 12.34 4.94
N SER A 49 -2.57 11.92 4.51
CA SER A 49 -3.83 12.62 4.82
C SER A 49 -4.25 12.53 6.28
#